data_AF-A0A1F2RVI7-F1
#
_entry.id   AF-A0A1F2RVI7-F1
#
_cell.length_a   1.000
_cell.length_b   1.000
_cell.length_c   1.000
_cell.angle_alpha   90.00
_cell.angle_beta   90.00
_cell.angle_gamma   90.00
#
_symmetry.space_group_name_H-M   'P 1'
#
loop_
_entity.id
_entity.type
_entity.pdbx_description
1 polymer ?
#
loop_
_entity_poly.entity_id
_entity_poly.type
_entity_poly.pdbx_seq_one_letter_code
_entity_poly.pdbx_strand_id
1 'polypeptide(L)'
;MRDLNSFLLRVLRTVIRADSDPTRQVLFGVLMRSRRSVRLVHGLHARLRGVWTRTLLVCCYGLAAYFAVARPSNRRARVIALATHENAQHQVARIASWIGAADCGWVRTGASAAMFPVDVAAALALLRSGRDLVRAFRVIRTVNTRYGFLVSCRTACALAWYARGKTLLGAHRPGAVLVSSDSNPEEVGFVAAARALAIPQVFVSHAYPTPYSPPLDFTLSILEGEAAFEACWRKGPIAGHVLLAGIDGESAPLDPRRFERPNPVIGIFTPKALSWPRLALVIEDCCRYFRARQVVVRWHPSMLEPPRLGRSVGDLSGIVECPAGASLVETARQCDWVVADENSNVHLPVLKLGIPTIAVRNLGLYPESRSDLYGFIAAGIVFPAVERIRDVQPDVLAAFFSDCWTARFRRYDASYLRPAEPIGAEVRRAVWNLLEHPVSTACLT
;
A
#
# COMPACT_ATOMS: atom_id res chain seq x y z
N MET A 1 -23.70 21.08 -5.86
CA MET A 1 -22.38 20.66 -5.31
C MET A 1 -21.71 21.72 -4.43
N ARG A 2 -22.26 22.94 -4.28
CA ARG A 2 -21.59 24.07 -3.60
C ARG A 2 -21.37 23.90 -2.07
N ASP A 3 -22.05 22.97 -1.41
CA ASP A 3 -21.88 22.73 0.04
C ASP A 3 -21.03 21.49 0.38
N LEU A 4 -20.46 20.79 -0.60
CA LEU A 4 -19.64 19.62 -0.27
C LEU A 4 -18.29 20.10 0.25
N ASN A 5 -17.92 19.63 1.45
CA ASN A 5 -16.61 19.90 2.04
C ASN A 5 -15.51 19.68 0.99
N SER A 6 -14.67 20.69 0.76
CA SER A 6 -13.63 20.69 -0.28
C SER A 6 -12.63 19.54 -0.11
N PHE A 7 -12.34 19.14 1.14
CA PHE A 7 -11.50 17.98 1.44
C PHE A 7 -12.13 16.68 0.97
N LEU A 8 -13.44 16.50 1.18
CA LEU A 8 -14.15 15.31 0.69
C LEU A 8 -14.13 15.25 -0.84
N LEU A 9 -14.40 16.37 -1.53
CA LEU A 9 -14.32 16.42 -2.99
C LEU A 9 -12.93 16.05 -3.52
N ARG A 10 -11.86 16.54 -2.87
CA ARG A 10 -10.47 16.20 -3.20
C ARG A 10 -10.24 14.70 -3.08
N VAL A 11 -10.66 14.10 -1.97
CA VAL A 11 -10.57 12.65 -1.72
C VAL A 11 -11.32 11.82 -2.76
N LEU A 12 -12.56 12.19 -3.10
CA LEU A 12 -13.32 11.46 -4.11
C LEU A 12 -12.64 11.51 -5.48
N ARG A 13 -12.03 12.64 -5.85
CA ARG A 13 -11.24 12.76 -7.10
C ARG A 13 -10.01 11.85 -7.06
N THR A 14 -9.28 11.81 -5.95
CA THR A 14 -8.13 10.92 -5.77
C THR A 14 -8.54 9.46 -5.92
N VAL A 15 -9.60 9.02 -5.24
CA VAL A 15 -10.10 7.63 -5.31
C VAL A 15 -10.55 7.30 -6.73
N ILE A 16 -11.32 8.18 -7.38
CA ILE A 16 -11.76 7.97 -8.77
C ILE A 16 -10.56 7.83 -9.70
N ARG A 17 -9.56 8.70 -9.61
CA ARG A 17 -8.36 8.65 -10.44
C ARG A 17 -7.56 7.38 -10.19
N ALA A 18 -7.32 7.03 -8.92
CA ALA A 18 -6.54 5.87 -8.54
C ALA A 18 -7.20 4.56 -9.00
N ASP A 19 -8.50 4.38 -8.74
CA ASP A 19 -9.20 3.13 -9.08
C ASP A 19 -9.61 3.06 -10.56
N SER A 20 -9.55 4.17 -11.30
CA SER A 20 -9.69 4.19 -12.77
C SER A 20 -8.39 3.86 -13.51
N ASP A 21 -7.26 3.73 -12.80
CA ASP A 21 -5.98 3.37 -13.43
C ASP A 21 -6.04 1.97 -14.07
N PRO A 22 -5.49 1.78 -15.29
CA PRO A 22 -5.47 0.48 -15.97
C PRO A 22 -4.90 -0.67 -15.12
N THR A 23 -3.86 -0.43 -14.31
CA THR A 23 -3.33 -1.45 -13.40
C THR A 23 -4.39 -1.91 -12.40
N ARG A 24 -5.12 -0.97 -11.79
CA ARG A 24 -6.20 -1.32 -10.84
C ARG A 24 -7.32 -2.08 -11.52
N GLN A 25 -7.66 -1.75 -12.77
CA GLN A 25 -8.66 -2.49 -13.55
C GLN A 25 -8.20 -3.92 -13.87
N VAL A 26 -6.93 -4.13 -14.23
CA VAL A 26 -6.38 -5.48 -14.44
C VAL A 26 -6.40 -6.29 -13.14
N LEU A 27 -5.94 -5.70 -12.03
CA LEU A 27 -6.00 -6.34 -10.71
C LEU A 27 -7.45 -6.70 -10.32
N PHE A 28 -8.41 -5.82 -10.60
CA PHE A 28 -9.83 -6.13 -10.36
C PHE A 28 -10.33 -7.27 -11.27
N GLY A 29 -9.91 -7.32 -12.53
CA GLY A 29 -10.20 -8.43 -13.44
C GLY A 29 -9.66 -9.78 -12.94
N VAL A 30 -8.45 -9.80 -12.40
CA VAL A 30 -7.87 -10.99 -11.73
C VAL A 30 -8.70 -11.38 -10.50
N LEU A 31 -9.03 -10.42 -9.64
CA LEU A 31 -9.85 -10.64 -8.44
C LEU A 31 -11.24 -11.19 -8.77
N MET A 32 -11.89 -10.69 -9.84
CA MET A 32 -13.18 -11.20 -10.30
C MET A 32 -13.10 -12.66 -10.76
N ARG A 33 -12.04 -13.03 -11.47
CA ARG A 33 -11.84 -14.41 -11.93
C ARG A 33 -11.59 -15.36 -10.75
N SER A 34 -10.84 -14.91 -9.76
CA SER A 34 -10.44 -15.73 -8.62
C SER A 34 -11.51 -15.87 -7.52
N ARG A 35 -12.34 -14.84 -7.29
CA ARG A 35 -13.32 -14.83 -6.19
C ARG A 35 -14.76 -14.91 -6.69
N ARG A 36 -15.43 -16.03 -6.39
CA ARG A 36 -16.84 -16.26 -6.73
C ARG A 36 -17.76 -15.16 -6.21
N SER A 37 -17.58 -14.71 -4.96
CA SER A 37 -18.40 -13.64 -4.37
C SER A 37 -18.30 -12.32 -5.14
N VAL A 38 -17.08 -11.89 -5.49
CA VAL A 38 -16.86 -10.65 -6.27
C VAL A 38 -17.53 -10.75 -7.64
N ARG A 39 -17.36 -11.88 -8.34
CA ARG A 39 -18.02 -12.14 -9.62
C ARG A 39 -19.54 -12.15 -9.53
N LEU A 40 -20.11 -12.73 -8.48
CA LEU A 40 -21.56 -12.75 -8.26
C LEU A 40 -22.10 -11.34 -8.04
N VAL A 41 -21.47 -10.54 -7.18
CA VAL A 41 -21.91 -9.16 -6.92
C VAL A 41 -21.74 -8.28 -8.16
N HIS A 42 -20.62 -8.40 -8.88
CA HIS A 42 -20.41 -7.69 -10.13
C HIS A 42 -21.42 -8.12 -11.21
N GLY A 43 -21.68 -9.42 -11.33
CA GLY A 43 -22.70 -9.96 -12.26
C GLY A 43 -24.11 -9.49 -11.92
N LEU A 44 -24.46 -9.42 -10.64
CA LEU A 44 -25.72 -8.84 -10.17
C LEU A 44 -25.79 -7.36 -10.57
N HIS A 45 -24.76 -6.57 -10.28
CA HIS A 45 -24.69 -5.16 -10.67
C HIS A 45 -24.90 -4.97 -12.19
N ALA A 46 -24.26 -5.80 -13.01
CA ALA A 46 -24.41 -5.74 -14.47
C ALA A 46 -25.84 -6.09 -14.93
N ARG A 47 -26.48 -7.08 -14.28
CA ARG A 47 -27.84 -7.55 -14.64
C ARG A 47 -28.96 -6.63 -14.15
N LEU A 48 -28.75 -5.88 -13.08
CA LEU A 48 -29.75 -4.95 -12.56
C LEU A 48 -30.13 -3.91 -13.62
N ARG A 49 -31.43 -3.85 -13.95
CA ARG A 49 -32.00 -2.83 -14.84
C ARG A 49 -32.18 -1.52 -14.07
N GLY A 50 -31.76 -0.42 -14.69
CA GLY A 50 -31.90 0.93 -14.13
C GLY A 50 -30.73 1.36 -13.26
N VAL A 51 -30.40 2.65 -13.35
CA VAL A 51 -29.29 3.27 -12.61
C VAL A 51 -29.52 3.25 -11.10
N TRP A 52 -30.78 3.35 -10.65
CA TRP A 52 -31.15 3.41 -9.24
C TRP A 52 -30.85 2.12 -8.47
N THR A 53 -31.22 0.97 -9.02
CA THR A 53 -31.00 -0.35 -8.39
C THR A 53 -29.51 -0.67 -8.29
N ARG A 54 -28.74 -0.39 -9.33
CA ARG A 54 -27.26 -0.49 -9.32
C ARG A 54 -26.64 0.41 -8.26
N THR A 55 -27.13 1.64 -8.14
CA THR A 55 -26.66 2.60 -7.13
C THR A 55 -26.99 2.11 -5.73
N LEU A 56 -28.19 1.55 -5.50
CA LEU A 56 -28.58 0.97 -4.22
C LEU A 56 -27.63 -0.15 -3.79
N LEU A 57 -27.28 -1.06 -4.71
CA LEU A 57 -26.31 -2.12 -4.44
C LEU A 57 -24.93 -1.56 -4.01
N VAL A 58 -24.44 -0.51 -4.68
CA VAL A 58 -23.19 0.17 -4.30
C VAL A 58 -23.32 0.88 -2.95
N CYS A 59 -24.48 1.48 -2.66
CA CYS A 59 -24.76 2.07 -1.35
C CYS A 59 -24.74 1.03 -0.24
N CYS A 60 -25.21 -0.20 -0.48
CA CYS A 60 -25.09 -1.31 0.50
C CYS A 60 -23.62 -1.62 0.82
N TYR A 61 -22.73 -1.58 -0.18
CA TYR A 61 -21.29 -1.72 0.06
C TYR A 61 -20.72 -0.57 0.91
N GLY A 62 -21.11 0.68 0.62
CA GLY A 62 -20.77 1.83 1.46
C GLY A 62 -21.28 1.70 2.90
N LEU A 63 -22.52 1.22 3.08
CA LEU A 63 -23.12 0.99 4.39
C LEU A 63 -22.37 -0.10 5.18
N ALA A 64 -21.99 -1.20 4.51
CA ALA A 64 -21.16 -2.23 5.12
C ALA A 64 -19.80 -1.66 5.56
N ALA A 65 -19.17 -0.82 4.73
CA ALA A 65 -17.93 -0.13 5.10
C ALA A 65 -18.10 0.82 6.30
N TYR A 66 -19.22 1.54 6.39
CA TYR A 66 -19.54 2.42 7.52
C TYR A 66 -19.57 1.66 8.85
N PHE A 67 -20.20 0.49 8.86
CA PHE A 67 -20.31 -0.36 10.06
C PHE A 67 -19.05 -1.17 10.36
N ALA A 68 -18.15 -1.33 9.38
CA ALA A 68 -16.89 -2.03 9.58
C ALA A 68 -15.86 -1.22 10.42
N VAL A 69 -16.18 0.02 10.80
CA VAL A 69 -15.29 0.90 11.59
C VAL A 69 -15.81 1.07 13.01
N ALA A 70 -15.04 0.57 13.97
CA ALA A 70 -15.32 0.69 15.40
C ALA A 70 -14.42 1.72 16.09
N ARG A 71 -14.81 2.08 17.31
CA ARG A 71 -14.07 3.02 18.17
C ARG A 71 -12.65 2.49 18.45
N PRO A 72 -11.68 3.40 18.69
CA PRO A 72 -10.34 2.98 19.04
C PRO A 72 -10.31 2.19 20.35
N SER A 73 -9.34 1.28 20.48
CA SER A 73 -9.15 0.48 21.70
C SER A 73 -8.83 1.35 22.92
N ASN A 74 -7.99 2.37 22.74
CA ASN A 74 -7.60 3.33 23.77
C ASN A 74 -8.32 4.67 23.57
N ARG A 75 -9.29 4.97 24.44
CA ARG A 75 -10.07 6.23 24.41
C ARG A 75 -9.31 7.45 24.94
N ARG A 76 -8.13 7.28 25.52
CA ARG A 76 -7.27 8.37 25.99
C ARG A 76 -6.08 8.65 25.06
N ALA A 77 -5.96 7.89 23.98
CA ALA A 77 -4.87 8.05 23.03
C ALA A 77 -4.85 9.46 22.43
N ARG A 78 -3.67 10.09 22.43
CA ARG A 78 -3.44 11.40 21.80
C ARG A 78 -3.36 11.28 20.27
N VAL A 79 -2.95 10.12 19.76
CA VAL A 79 -2.89 9.79 18.33
C VAL A 79 -3.84 8.64 18.03
N ILE A 80 -4.70 8.82 17.03
CA ILE A 80 -5.51 7.72 16.50
C ILE A 80 -4.86 7.16 15.23
N ALA A 81 -4.48 5.88 15.28
CA ALA A 81 -3.87 5.16 14.18
C ALA A 81 -4.92 4.38 13.37
N LEU A 82 -4.76 4.40 12.03
CA LEU A 82 -5.59 3.66 11.10
C LEU A 82 -4.75 3.08 9.96
N ALA A 83 -4.83 1.77 9.76
CA ALA A 83 -4.36 1.10 8.56
C ALA A 83 -5.16 -0.19 8.34
N THR A 84 -5.67 -0.40 7.12
CA THR A 84 -6.54 -1.55 6.80
C THR A 84 -5.79 -2.68 6.10
N HIS A 85 -4.67 -2.37 5.45
CA HIS A 85 -3.86 -3.34 4.71
C HIS A 85 -2.63 -3.75 5.53
N GLU A 86 -2.21 -5.00 5.41
CA GLU A 86 -1.10 -5.58 6.19
C GLU A 86 0.20 -4.75 6.10
N ASN A 87 0.65 -4.41 4.90
CA ASN A 87 1.85 -3.57 4.72
C ASN A 87 1.71 -2.18 5.38
N ALA A 88 0.51 -1.59 5.30
CA ALA A 88 0.21 -0.31 5.94
C ALA A 88 0.16 -0.45 7.48
N GLN A 89 -0.37 -1.57 7.99
CA GLN A 89 -0.40 -1.88 9.42
C GLN A 89 1.02 -2.01 9.99
N HIS A 90 1.94 -2.65 9.27
CA HIS A 90 3.34 -2.73 9.69
C HIS A 90 3.98 -1.35 9.81
N GLN A 91 3.81 -0.46 8.82
CA GLN A 91 4.38 0.88 8.89
C GLN A 91 3.75 1.74 9.99
N VAL A 92 2.41 1.70 10.13
CA VAL A 92 1.74 2.42 11.23
C VAL A 92 2.16 1.85 12.58
N ALA A 93 2.35 0.55 12.72
CA ALA A 93 2.82 -0.09 13.94
C ALA A 93 4.25 0.32 14.31
N ARG A 94 5.14 0.45 13.32
CA ARG A 94 6.50 0.98 13.50
C ARG A 94 6.47 2.40 14.06
N ILE A 95 5.66 3.30 13.49
CA ILE A 95 5.56 4.67 14.01
C ILE A 95 4.90 4.68 15.39
N ALA A 96 3.84 3.89 15.59
CA ALA A 96 3.14 3.79 16.86
C ALA A 96 4.04 3.26 17.99
N SER A 97 4.98 2.35 17.70
CA SER A 97 5.92 1.85 18.71
C SER A 97 6.92 2.92 19.15
N TRP A 98 7.30 3.83 18.25
CA TRP A 98 8.12 4.99 18.62
C TRP A 98 7.34 6.06 19.39
N ILE A 99 6.05 6.26 19.10
CA ILE A 99 5.22 7.20 19.87
C ILE A 99 4.97 6.66 21.29
N GLY A 100 4.64 5.37 21.40
CA GLY A 100 4.30 4.70 22.65
C GLY A 100 2.85 4.19 22.66
N ALA A 101 2.65 2.98 23.20
CA ALA A 101 1.34 2.32 23.20
C ALA A 101 0.27 3.05 24.03
N ALA A 102 0.67 3.81 25.05
CA ALA A 102 -0.25 4.61 25.87
C ALA A 102 -0.87 5.79 25.09
N ASP A 103 -0.15 6.30 24.10
CA ASP A 103 -0.51 7.50 23.36
C ASP A 103 -1.12 7.22 21.99
N CYS A 104 -1.02 5.97 21.52
CA CYS A 104 -1.53 5.55 20.23
C CYS A 104 -2.72 4.59 20.36
N GLY A 105 -3.86 4.97 19.78
CA GLY A 105 -5.10 4.20 19.79
C GLY A 105 -5.46 3.72 18.39
N TRP A 106 -5.61 2.41 18.21
CA TRP A 106 -5.93 1.83 16.91
C TRP A 106 -7.43 1.83 16.62
N VAL A 107 -7.84 2.41 15.49
CA VAL A 107 -9.19 2.22 14.94
C VAL A 107 -9.37 0.74 14.60
N ARG A 108 -10.41 0.14 15.16
CA ARG A 108 -10.73 -1.27 14.90
C ARG A 108 -11.51 -1.40 13.60
N THR A 109 -11.11 -2.33 12.75
CA THR A 109 -11.70 -2.52 11.41
C THR A 109 -12.10 -3.98 11.15
N GLY A 110 -13.12 -4.20 10.32
CA GLY A 110 -13.45 -5.52 9.78
C GLY A 110 -14.62 -6.24 10.48
N ALA A 111 -14.79 -7.53 10.19
CA ALA A 111 -15.94 -8.31 10.69
C ALA A 111 -15.98 -8.41 12.23
N SER A 112 -14.81 -8.42 12.88
CA SER A 112 -14.70 -8.39 14.33
C SER A 112 -15.18 -7.06 14.94
N ALA A 113 -15.27 -5.98 14.17
CA ALA A 113 -15.92 -4.73 14.57
C ALA A 113 -17.45 -4.80 14.41
N ALA A 114 -17.93 -5.57 13.42
CA ALA A 114 -19.36 -5.75 13.13
C ALA A 114 -20.08 -6.74 14.07
N MET A 115 -19.34 -7.60 14.79
CA MET A 115 -19.89 -8.56 15.76
C MET A 115 -20.26 -7.95 17.12
N PHE A 116 -19.90 -6.70 17.38
CA PHE A 116 -20.39 -5.96 18.54
C PHE A 116 -21.76 -5.36 18.21
N PRO A 117 -22.68 -5.20 19.18
CA PRO A 117 -23.99 -4.63 18.93
C PRO A 117 -23.79 -3.36 18.11
N VAL A 118 -24.40 -3.33 16.92
CA VAL A 118 -24.35 -2.19 15.98
C VAL A 118 -24.41 -0.95 16.84
N ASP A 119 -23.37 -0.11 16.78
CA ASP A 119 -23.27 1.11 17.58
C ASP A 119 -24.57 1.89 17.34
N VAL A 120 -25.54 1.76 18.24
CA VAL A 120 -26.93 2.21 18.01
C VAL A 120 -26.90 3.71 17.76
N ALA A 121 -25.97 4.41 18.42
CA ALA A 121 -25.67 5.80 18.17
C ALA A 121 -25.19 6.07 16.73
N ALA A 122 -24.39 5.19 16.13
CA ALA A 122 -23.95 5.29 14.74
C ALA A 122 -25.10 5.08 13.74
N ALA A 123 -25.99 4.13 14.01
CA ALA A 123 -27.18 3.90 13.19
C ALA A 123 -28.16 5.09 13.30
N LEU A 124 -28.39 5.59 14.51
CA LEU A 124 -29.21 6.78 14.75
C LEU A 124 -28.62 8.03 14.11
N ALA A 125 -27.30 8.22 14.19
CA ALA A 125 -26.61 9.34 13.54
C ALA A 125 -26.80 9.29 12.01
N LEU A 126 -26.72 8.09 11.42
CA LEU A 126 -26.98 7.90 9.99
C LEU A 126 -28.42 8.27 9.63
N LEU A 127 -29.42 7.81 10.39
CA LEU A 127 -30.83 8.13 10.17
C LEU A 127 -31.13 9.63 10.29
N ARG A 128 -30.51 10.32 11.24
CA ARG A 128 -30.64 11.79 11.42
C ARG A 128 -30.03 12.58 10.26
N SER A 129 -29.11 11.98 9.50
CA SER A 129 -28.39 12.61 8.39
C SER A 129 -29.10 12.52 7.03
N GLY A 130 -30.43 12.43 6.98
CA GLY A 130 -31.19 12.15 5.75
C GLY A 130 -30.80 12.97 4.51
N ARG A 131 -30.48 14.28 4.67
CA ARG A 131 -29.98 15.12 3.57
C ARG A 131 -28.61 14.67 3.05
N ASP A 132 -27.70 14.26 3.92
CA ASP A 132 -26.37 13.79 3.55
C ASP A 132 -26.43 12.40 2.89
N LEU A 133 -27.35 11.53 3.33
CA LEU A 133 -27.63 10.27 2.64
C LEU A 133 -28.10 10.47 1.20
N VAL A 134 -29.03 11.41 0.97
CA VAL A 134 -29.50 11.75 -0.39
C VAL A 134 -28.35 12.33 -1.23
N ARG A 135 -27.49 13.16 -0.64
CA ARG A 135 -26.31 13.70 -1.32
C ARG A 135 -25.30 12.61 -1.69
N ALA A 136 -24.96 11.73 -0.74
CA ALA A 136 -24.07 10.59 -0.96
C ALA A 136 -24.62 9.68 -2.07
N PHE A 137 -25.93 9.37 -2.04
CA PHE A 137 -26.59 8.59 -3.08
C PHE A 137 -26.45 9.24 -4.46
N ARG A 138 -26.66 10.56 -4.59
CA ARG A 138 -26.49 11.29 -5.87
C ARG A 138 -25.05 11.24 -6.37
N VAL A 139 -24.07 11.38 -5.47
CA VAL A 139 -22.64 11.26 -5.82
C VAL A 139 -22.34 9.86 -6.33
N ILE A 140 -22.72 8.82 -5.59
CA ILE A 140 -22.51 7.42 -5.96
C ILE A 140 -23.20 7.12 -7.31
N ARG A 141 -24.42 7.62 -7.52
CA ARG A 141 -25.14 7.48 -8.80
C ARG A 141 -24.35 8.06 -9.97
N THR A 142 -23.81 9.26 -9.77
CA THR A 142 -23.02 9.97 -10.79
C THR A 142 -21.72 9.24 -11.09
N VAL A 143 -21.03 8.73 -10.08
CA VAL A 143 -19.81 7.95 -10.27
C VAL A 143 -20.11 6.60 -10.95
N ASN A 144 -21.20 5.94 -10.55
CA ASN A 144 -21.62 4.65 -11.09
C ASN A 144 -22.01 4.70 -12.56
N THR A 145 -22.61 5.80 -13.01
CA THR A 145 -22.93 6.00 -14.42
C THR A 145 -21.68 6.28 -15.26
N ARG A 146 -20.61 6.85 -14.69
CA ARG A 146 -19.44 7.30 -15.45
C ARG A 146 -18.23 6.36 -15.39
N TYR A 147 -17.99 5.71 -14.25
CA TYR A 147 -16.73 4.99 -13.97
C TYR A 147 -16.92 3.50 -13.65
N GLY A 148 -18.16 3.01 -13.60
CA GLY A 148 -18.46 1.60 -13.38
C GLY A 148 -18.36 1.12 -11.93
N PHE A 149 -18.46 -0.19 -11.75
CA PHE A 149 -18.71 -0.82 -10.44
C PHE A 149 -17.56 -0.61 -9.43
N LEU A 150 -16.32 -0.94 -9.79
CA LEU A 150 -15.17 -0.86 -8.88
C LEU A 150 -15.02 0.55 -8.29
N VAL A 151 -14.93 1.55 -9.17
CA VAL A 151 -14.71 2.94 -8.79
C VAL A 151 -15.85 3.45 -7.90
N SER A 152 -17.08 3.03 -8.18
CA SER A 152 -18.25 3.42 -7.40
C SER A 152 -18.26 2.81 -6.00
N CYS A 153 -17.92 1.52 -5.88
CA CYS A 153 -17.76 0.87 -4.58
C CYS A 153 -16.68 1.56 -3.74
N ARG A 154 -15.52 1.84 -4.34
CA ARG A 154 -14.40 2.51 -3.65
C ARG A 154 -14.74 3.95 -3.26
N THR A 155 -15.47 4.68 -4.10
CA THR A 155 -16.02 6.01 -3.78
C THR A 155 -17.03 5.94 -2.63
N ALA A 156 -17.95 4.96 -2.65
CA ALA A 156 -18.91 4.74 -1.56
C ALA A 156 -18.22 4.39 -0.24
N CYS A 157 -17.12 3.62 -0.29
CA CYS A 157 -16.27 3.34 0.85
C CYS A 157 -15.67 4.64 1.42
N ALA A 158 -15.07 5.49 0.58
CA ALA A 158 -14.48 6.76 1.05
C ALA A 158 -15.51 7.68 1.73
N LEU A 159 -16.72 7.76 1.18
CA LEU A 159 -17.84 8.50 1.77
C LEU A 159 -18.22 7.95 3.15
N ALA A 160 -18.32 6.62 3.27
CA ALA A 160 -18.65 5.95 4.51
C ALA A 160 -17.60 6.18 5.60
N TRP A 161 -16.33 6.04 5.24
CA TRP A 161 -15.19 6.29 6.15
C TRP A 161 -15.08 7.75 6.57
N TYR A 162 -15.38 8.69 5.68
CA TYR A 162 -15.48 10.11 6.03
C TYR A 162 -16.60 10.36 7.05
N ALA A 163 -17.82 9.86 6.80
CA ALA A 163 -18.95 10.07 7.69
C ALA A 163 -18.71 9.44 9.08
N ARG A 164 -18.20 8.21 9.10
CA ARG A 164 -17.88 7.50 10.33
C ARG A 164 -16.70 8.12 11.07
N GLY A 165 -15.65 8.49 10.34
CA GLY A 165 -14.50 9.22 10.87
C GLY A 165 -14.90 10.52 11.55
N LYS A 166 -15.78 11.33 10.95
CA LYS A 166 -16.28 12.57 11.58
C LYS A 166 -16.94 12.32 12.92
N THR A 167 -17.72 11.23 13.03
CA THR A 167 -18.40 10.86 14.27
C THR A 167 -17.39 10.43 15.34
N LEU A 168 -16.46 9.55 14.97
CA LEU A 168 -15.46 9.01 15.90
C LEU A 168 -14.48 10.09 16.39
N LEU A 169 -13.93 10.86 15.44
CA LEU A 169 -12.96 11.92 15.74
C LEU A 169 -13.62 13.11 16.44
N GLY A 170 -14.88 13.43 16.13
CA GLY A 170 -15.61 14.48 16.84
C GLY A 170 -15.88 14.15 18.31
N ALA A 171 -16.11 12.87 18.61
CA ALA A 171 -16.31 12.39 19.98
C ALA A 171 -15.01 12.23 20.78
N HIS A 172 -13.92 11.79 20.14
CA HIS A 172 -12.64 11.52 20.80
C HIS A 172 -11.71 12.73 20.84
N ARG A 173 -11.71 13.57 19.79
CA ARG A 173 -10.82 14.72 19.59
C ARG A 173 -9.34 14.41 19.84
N PRO A 174 -8.72 13.48 19.08
CA PRO A 174 -7.29 13.22 19.24
C PRO A 174 -6.48 14.45 18.79
N GLY A 175 -5.24 14.55 19.28
CA GLY A 175 -4.31 15.58 18.82
C GLY A 175 -3.77 15.31 17.41
N ALA A 176 -3.78 14.06 16.94
CA ALA A 176 -3.45 13.73 15.55
C ALA A 176 -4.10 12.41 15.09
N VAL A 177 -4.14 12.22 13.76
CA VAL A 177 -4.41 10.92 13.13
C VAL A 177 -3.16 10.41 12.42
N LEU A 178 -2.85 9.12 12.56
CA LEU A 178 -1.74 8.44 11.89
C LEU A 178 -2.30 7.45 10.85
N VAL A 179 -1.90 7.64 9.59
CA VAL A 179 -2.31 6.80 8.46
C VAL A 179 -1.10 6.42 7.61
N SER A 180 -1.26 5.46 6.72
CA SER A 180 -0.19 5.03 5.81
C SER A 180 -0.55 5.05 4.33
N SER A 181 -1.79 5.34 3.97
CA SER A 181 -2.22 5.44 2.57
C SER A 181 -2.74 6.82 2.22
N ASP A 182 -2.29 7.29 1.06
CA ASP A 182 -2.68 8.52 0.37
C ASP A 182 -3.78 8.29 -0.69
N SER A 183 -4.19 7.03 -0.90
CA SER A 183 -5.03 6.64 -2.03
C SER A 183 -6.06 5.56 -1.70
N ASN A 184 -5.91 4.82 -0.60
CA ASN A 184 -6.92 3.86 -0.15
C ASN A 184 -8.12 4.61 0.45
N PRO A 185 -9.35 4.38 -0.05
CA PRO A 185 -10.56 5.13 0.29
C PRO A 185 -10.85 5.11 1.78
N GLU A 186 -10.50 4.02 2.48
CA GLU A 186 -10.66 3.90 3.92
C GLU A 186 -9.88 5.00 4.65
N GLU A 187 -8.59 5.10 4.37
CA GLU A 187 -7.67 6.03 5.04
C GLU A 187 -7.88 7.46 4.56
N VAL A 188 -8.03 7.68 3.24
CA VAL A 188 -8.24 9.05 2.73
C VAL A 188 -9.61 9.62 3.14
N GLY A 189 -10.64 8.78 3.25
CA GLY A 189 -11.94 9.19 3.80
C GLY A 189 -11.81 9.64 5.25
N PHE A 190 -11.07 8.89 6.06
CA PHE A 190 -10.80 9.21 7.46
C PHE A 190 -9.95 10.48 7.63
N VAL A 191 -8.93 10.66 6.77
CA VAL A 191 -8.11 11.88 6.71
C VAL A 191 -8.94 13.11 6.36
N ALA A 192 -9.85 13.02 5.39
CA ALA A 192 -10.77 14.12 5.08
C ALA A 192 -11.66 14.48 6.28
N ALA A 193 -12.06 13.48 7.10
CA ALA A 193 -12.80 13.73 8.32
C ALA A 193 -11.95 14.45 9.38
N ALA A 194 -10.69 14.06 9.54
CA ALA A 194 -9.75 14.73 10.43
C ALA A 194 -9.53 16.20 10.03
N ARG A 195 -9.32 16.47 8.73
CA ARG A 195 -9.19 17.84 8.20
C ARG A 195 -10.44 18.68 8.43
N ALA A 196 -11.62 18.10 8.21
CA ALA A 196 -12.89 18.78 8.47
C ALA A 196 -13.10 19.15 9.95
N LEU A 197 -12.32 18.55 10.85
CA LEU A 197 -12.33 18.81 12.30
C LEU A 197 -11.04 19.51 12.77
N ALA A 198 -10.20 19.99 11.85
CA ALA A 198 -8.90 20.62 12.13
C ALA A 198 -7.96 19.74 12.99
N ILE A 199 -8.05 18.42 12.87
CA ILE A 199 -7.16 17.47 13.54
C ILE A 199 -5.94 17.21 12.65
N PRO A 200 -4.71 17.48 13.11
CA PRO A 200 -3.48 17.21 12.36
C PRO A 200 -3.35 15.77 11.85
N GLN A 201 -2.71 15.60 10.69
CA GLN A 201 -2.54 14.29 10.07
C GLN A 201 -1.05 13.95 9.92
N VAL A 202 -0.69 12.76 10.38
CA VAL A 202 0.62 12.13 10.20
C VAL A 202 0.46 11.02 9.17
N PHE A 203 1.24 11.09 8.10
CA PHE A 203 1.30 10.08 7.06
C PHE A 203 2.64 9.35 7.11
N VAL A 204 2.63 8.02 7.04
CA VAL A 204 3.84 7.20 6.84
C VAL A 204 3.69 6.35 5.59
N SER A 205 4.61 6.48 4.64
CA SER A 205 4.53 5.70 3.40
C SER A 205 4.70 4.19 3.66
N HIS A 206 3.85 3.34 3.07
CA HIS A 206 4.03 1.87 3.00
C HIS A 206 4.46 1.35 1.65
N ALA A 207 4.50 2.22 0.65
CA ALA A 207 4.89 1.88 -0.70
C ALA A 207 5.49 3.12 -1.36
N TYR A 208 6.56 2.92 -2.11
CA TYR A 208 7.25 4.01 -2.75
C TYR A 208 6.30 4.80 -3.69
N PRO A 209 6.38 6.13 -3.75
CA PRO A 209 5.44 6.92 -4.54
C PRO A 209 5.45 6.55 -6.03
N THR A 210 4.29 6.32 -6.61
CA THR A 210 4.11 6.00 -8.04
C THR A 210 3.72 7.26 -8.83
N PRO A 211 3.84 7.30 -10.17
CA PRO A 211 3.33 8.42 -10.99
C PRO A 211 1.87 8.82 -10.74
N TYR A 212 1.08 7.96 -10.08
CA TYR A 212 -0.33 8.16 -9.80
C TYR A 212 -0.64 8.52 -8.35
N SER A 213 0.35 8.49 -7.45
CA SER A 213 0.16 9.00 -6.09
C SER A 213 -0.27 10.46 -6.15
N PRO A 214 -1.23 10.91 -5.32
CA PRO A 214 -1.54 12.32 -5.22
C PRO A 214 -0.34 13.12 -4.64
N PRO A 215 -0.35 14.46 -4.78
CA PRO A 215 0.54 15.32 -4.01
C PRO A 215 0.39 15.06 -2.50
N LEU A 216 1.49 15.16 -1.75
CA LEU A 216 1.48 15.00 -0.30
C LEU A 216 0.79 16.20 0.35
N ASP A 217 -0.23 15.92 1.15
CA ASP A 217 -1.15 16.93 1.69
C ASP A 217 -1.38 16.67 3.19
N PHE A 218 -0.33 16.36 3.95
CA PHE A 218 -0.43 15.98 5.36
C PHE A 218 0.30 17.00 6.24
N THR A 219 -0.04 17.07 7.53
CA THR A 219 0.65 17.99 8.44
C THR A 219 2.09 17.53 8.70
N LEU A 220 2.30 16.22 8.79
CA LEU A 220 3.61 15.58 8.83
C LEU A 220 3.60 14.36 7.90
N SER A 221 4.55 14.31 6.95
CA SER A 221 4.78 13.16 6.07
C SER A 221 6.12 12.50 6.42
N ILE A 222 6.08 11.22 6.74
CA ILE A 222 7.25 10.39 7.05
C ILE A 222 7.53 9.50 5.83
N LEU A 223 8.65 9.75 5.17
CA LEU A 223 9.02 9.11 3.90
C LEU A 223 10.27 8.24 4.05
N GLU A 224 10.47 7.38 3.06
CA GLU A 224 11.60 6.45 2.99
C GLU A 224 12.92 7.19 2.73
N GLY A 225 12.96 8.14 1.80
CA GLY A 225 14.19 8.85 1.47
C GLY A 225 13.96 10.06 0.58
N GLU A 226 15.06 10.73 0.23
CA GLU A 226 15.08 11.92 -0.63
C GLU A 226 14.41 11.66 -1.98
N ALA A 227 14.64 10.48 -2.55
CA ALA A 227 14.06 10.13 -3.85
C ALA A 227 12.53 10.02 -3.76
N ALA A 228 11.97 9.56 -2.63
CA ALA A 228 10.52 9.53 -2.42
C ALA A 228 9.96 10.95 -2.26
N PHE A 229 10.67 11.82 -1.55
CA PHE A 229 10.35 13.24 -1.45
C PHE A 229 10.32 13.91 -2.83
N GLU A 230 11.38 13.76 -3.63
CA GLU A 230 11.47 14.29 -4.99
C GLU A 230 10.37 13.75 -5.91
N ALA A 231 10.05 12.45 -5.80
CA ALA A 231 8.96 11.85 -6.55
C ALA A 231 7.61 12.47 -6.20
N CYS A 232 7.35 12.79 -4.92
CA CYS A 232 6.15 13.48 -4.49
C CYS A 232 6.13 14.96 -4.92
N TRP A 233 7.27 15.66 -4.77
CA TRP A 233 7.41 17.07 -5.13
C TRP A 233 7.11 17.32 -6.61
N ARG A 234 7.56 16.43 -7.50
CA ARG A 234 7.27 16.52 -8.94
C ARG A 234 5.77 16.43 -9.29
N LYS A 235 4.92 15.93 -8.38
CA LYS A 235 3.47 15.78 -8.61
C LYS A 235 2.68 17.00 -8.20
N GLY A 236 3.26 17.87 -7.38
CA GLY A 236 2.65 19.10 -6.91
C GLY A 236 3.22 19.56 -5.58
N PRO A 237 2.68 20.67 -5.05
CA PRO A 237 3.10 21.22 -3.77
C PRO A 237 2.97 20.18 -2.66
N ILE A 238 3.98 20.10 -1.81
CA ILE A 238 3.94 19.32 -0.57
C ILE A 238 3.45 20.24 0.53
N ALA A 239 2.34 19.86 1.18
CA ALA A 239 1.88 20.54 2.39
C ALA A 239 2.58 19.95 3.62
N GLY A 240 2.77 20.79 4.64
CA GLY A 240 3.28 20.40 5.95
C GLY A 240 4.77 20.03 5.97
N HIS A 241 5.18 19.36 7.04
CA HIS A 241 6.56 18.95 7.26
C HIS A 241 6.84 17.58 6.65
N VAL A 242 8.07 17.37 6.19
CA VAL A 242 8.56 16.08 5.73
C VAL A 242 9.71 15.62 6.62
N LEU A 243 9.68 14.35 7.01
CA LEU A 243 10.76 13.69 7.73
C LEU A 243 11.16 12.40 6.99
N LEU A 244 12.46 12.12 6.90
CA LEU A 244 12.97 10.93 6.21
C LEU A 244 13.36 9.87 7.25
N ALA A 245 12.53 8.84 7.41
CA ALA A 245 12.71 7.79 8.41
C ALA A 245 13.23 6.46 7.83
N GLY A 246 13.42 6.38 6.51
CA GLY A 246 13.86 5.15 5.88
C GLY A 246 12.81 4.05 5.86
N ILE A 247 13.20 2.95 5.24
CA ILE A 247 12.42 1.71 5.20
C ILE A 247 12.58 1.00 6.53
N ASP A 248 11.54 0.29 6.95
CA ASP A 248 11.54 -0.52 8.17
C ASP A 248 12.55 -1.69 8.09
N GLY A 249 12.96 -2.17 9.26
CA GLY A 249 13.82 -3.33 9.41
C GLY A 249 15.31 -3.03 9.43
N GLU A 250 16.06 -4.11 9.57
CA GLU A 250 17.52 -4.09 9.62
C GLU A 250 18.14 -3.78 8.25
N SER A 251 19.39 -3.34 8.25
CA SER A 251 20.16 -3.11 7.03
C SER A 251 21.52 -3.77 7.10
N ALA A 252 22.00 -4.27 5.97
CA ALA A 252 23.36 -4.80 5.81
C ALA A 252 24.01 -4.25 4.53
N PRO A 253 25.35 -4.16 4.49
CA PRO A 253 26.07 -3.87 3.25
C PRO A 253 25.70 -4.85 2.15
N LEU A 254 25.48 -4.35 0.93
CA LEU A 254 25.19 -5.18 -0.23
C LEU A 254 26.41 -6.05 -0.58
N ASP A 255 26.16 -7.34 -0.79
CA ASP A 255 27.18 -8.30 -1.25
C ASP A 255 26.90 -8.69 -2.72
N PRO A 256 27.50 -8.00 -3.71
CA PRO A 256 27.30 -8.31 -5.12
C PRO A 256 27.87 -9.69 -5.53
N ARG A 257 28.85 -10.22 -4.78
CA ARG A 257 29.47 -11.53 -5.06
C ARG A 257 28.50 -12.70 -4.87
N ARG A 258 27.32 -12.45 -4.31
CA ARG A 258 26.24 -13.46 -4.21
C ARG A 258 25.78 -13.97 -5.56
N PHE A 259 25.91 -13.21 -6.65
CA PHE A 259 25.62 -13.69 -8.00
C PHE A 259 26.61 -14.74 -8.50
N GLU A 260 27.84 -14.71 -8.00
CA GLU A 260 28.95 -15.57 -8.45
C GLU A 260 28.99 -16.92 -7.72
N ARG A 261 28.10 -17.14 -6.74
CA ARG A 261 28.07 -18.37 -5.93
C ARG A 261 27.66 -19.57 -6.80
N PRO A 262 28.40 -20.68 -6.76
CA PRO A 262 28.01 -21.90 -7.47
C PRO A 262 26.75 -22.51 -6.82
N ASN A 263 25.82 -22.99 -7.65
CA ASN A 263 24.56 -23.60 -7.24
C ASN A 263 23.82 -22.77 -6.16
N PRO A 264 23.40 -21.54 -6.48
CA PRO A 264 22.85 -20.60 -5.50
C PRO A 264 21.46 -21.03 -5.00
N VAL A 265 21.02 -20.46 -3.88
CA VAL A 265 19.61 -20.39 -3.48
C VAL A 265 19.00 -19.14 -4.08
N ILE A 266 18.04 -19.30 -4.96
CA ILE A 266 17.41 -18.17 -5.66
C ILE A 266 16.00 -17.96 -5.11
N GLY A 267 15.73 -16.77 -4.59
CA GLY A 267 14.38 -16.37 -4.21
C GLY A 267 13.59 -15.87 -5.41
N ILE A 268 12.31 -16.24 -5.53
CA ILE A 268 11.36 -15.63 -6.47
C ILE A 268 10.22 -15.00 -5.67
N PHE A 269 10.20 -13.68 -5.62
CA PHE A 269 9.27 -12.92 -4.78
C PHE A 269 8.14 -12.40 -5.66
N THR A 270 7.01 -13.11 -5.58
CA THR A 270 5.92 -12.95 -6.56
C THR A 270 5.15 -11.64 -6.38
N PRO A 271 4.65 -11.05 -7.48
CA PRO A 271 3.75 -9.90 -7.42
C PRO A 271 2.32 -10.30 -7.01
N LYS A 272 1.49 -9.30 -6.73
CA LYS A 272 0.08 -9.48 -6.34
C LYS A 272 -0.78 -10.19 -7.40
N ALA A 273 -0.50 -9.91 -8.68
CA ALA A 273 -1.12 -10.59 -9.81
C ALA A 273 -0.02 -11.18 -10.68
N LEU A 274 0.03 -12.50 -10.76
CA LEU A 274 1.16 -13.27 -11.27
C LEU A 274 0.89 -13.84 -12.67
N SER A 275 1.88 -13.74 -13.55
CA SER A 275 1.94 -14.48 -14.80
C SER A 275 2.52 -15.87 -14.58
N TRP A 276 1.66 -16.89 -14.58
CA TRP A 276 2.07 -18.30 -14.40
C TRP A 276 3.04 -18.80 -15.47
N PRO A 277 2.84 -18.52 -16.78
CA PRO A 277 3.82 -18.90 -17.79
C PRO A 277 5.18 -18.25 -17.54
N ARG A 278 5.20 -16.97 -17.13
CA ARG A 278 6.46 -16.27 -16.85
C ARG A 278 7.17 -16.83 -15.64
N LEU A 279 6.43 -17.13 -14.56
CA LEU A 279 7.00 -17.79 -13.37
C LEU A 279 7.67 -19.12 -13.74
N ALA A 280 7.02 -19.94 -14.57
CA ALA A 280 7.59 -21.22 -15.01
C ALA A 280 8.91 -21.03 -15.77
N LEU A 281 9.01 -20.01 -16.63
CA LEU A 281 10.26 -19.69 -17.33
C LEU A 281 11.37 -19.20 -16.38
N VAL A 282 11.03 -18.39 -15.37
CA VAL A 282 12.01 -17.95 -14.36
C VAL A 282 12.53 -19.14 -13.56
N ILE A 283 11.63 -20.04 -13.13
CA ILE A 283 12.01 -21.27 -12.42
C ILE A 283 12.89 -22.16 -13.29
N GLU A 284 12.54 -22.34 -14.57
CA GLU A 284 13.35 -23.08 -15.52
C GLU A 284 14.77 -22.49 -15.63
N ASP A 285 14.89 -21.17 -15.75
CA ASP A 285 16.19 -20.51 -15.81
C ASP A 285 16.99 -20.71 -14.51
N CYS A 286 16.35 -20.60 -13.34
CA CYS A 286 16.98 -20.88 -12.05
C CYS A 286 17.54 -22.31 -11.98
N CYS A 287 16.72 -23.31 -12.32
CA CYS A 287 17.09 -24.72 -12.19
C CYS A 287 18.08 -25.17 -13.25
N ARG A 288 17.89 -24.79 -14.52
CA ARG A 288 18.70 -25.31 -15.64
C ARG A 288 19.96 -24.50 -15.90
N TYR A 289 19.86 -23.17 -15.91
CA TYR A 289 20.97 -22.31 -16.26
C TYR A 289 21.87 -22.03 -15.05
N PHE A 290 21.27 -21.56 -13.95
CA PHE A 290 22.02 -21.25 -12.73
C PHE A 290 22.30 -22.47 -11.86
N ARG A 291 21.73 -23.63 -12.19
CA ARG A 291 21.85 -24.88 -11.42
C ARG A 291 21.55 -24.64 -9.94
N ALA A 292 20.53 -23.83 -9.66
CA ALA A 292 20.16 -23.45 -8.32
C ALA A 292 19.94 -24.70 -7.46
N ARG A 293 20.62 -24.78 -6.31
CA ARG A 293 20.41 -25.90 -5.39
C ARG A 293 19.02 -25.89 -4.78
N GLN A 294 18.43 -24.69 -4.70
CA GLN A 294 17.09 -24.48 -4.20
C GLN A 294 16.48 -23.21 -4.80
N VAL A 295 15.20 -23.27 -5.15
CA VAL A 295 14.40 -22.11 -5.53
C VAL A 295 13.36 -21.84 -4.44
N VAL A 296 13.38 -20.65 -3.86
CA VAL A 296 12.45 -20.25 -2.79
C VAL A 296 11.38 -19.34 -3.37
N VAL A 297 10.15 -19.83 -3.50
CA VAL A 297 9.03 -19.05 -4.02
C VAL A 297 8.28 -18.40 -2.87
N ARG A 298 8.40 -17.07 -2.74
CA ARG A 298 7.62 -16.30 -1.77
C ARG A 298 6.34 -15.79 -2.40
N TRP A 299 5.21 -16.25 -1.88
CA TRP A 299 3.90 -15.79 -2.29
C TRP A 299 3.60 -14.38 -1.75
N HIS A 300 3.05 -13.50 -2.58
CA HIS A 300 2.65 -12.16 -2.14
C HIS A 300 1.56 -12.25 -1.04
N PRO A 301 1.64 -11.50 0.09
CA PRO A 301 0.66 -11.58 1.18
C PRO A 301 -0.78 -11.31 0.70
N SER A 302 -0.93 -10.34 -0.19
CA SER A 302 -2.21 -9.97 -0.80
C SER A 302 -2.46 -10.59 -2.19
N MET A 303 -1.91 -11.76 -2.51
CA MET A 303 -2.09 -12.40 -3.82
C MET A 303 -3.58 -12.53 -4.18
N LEU A 304 -3.89 -12.26 -5.45
CA LEU A 304 -5.28 -12.27 -5.92
C LEU A 304 -5.81 -13.64 -6.27
N GLU A 305 -4.93 -14.58 -6.62
CA GLU A 305 -5.24 -15.97 -6.94
C GLU A 305 -4.54 -16.89 -5.94
N PRO A 306 -5.09 -18.08 -5.62
CA PRO A 306 -4.35 -19.08 -4.86
C PRO A 306 -3.11 -19.57 -5.62
N PRO A 307 -2.01 -19.91 -4.93
CA PRO A 307 -0.89 -20.62 -5.52
C PRO A 307 -1.32 -21.89 -6.27
N ARG A 308 -0.74 -22.13 -7.45
CA ARG A 308 -0.99 -23.32 -8.27
C ARG A 308 0.26 -23.79 -9.00
N LEU A 309 1.40 -23.79 -8.30
CA LEU A 309 2.71 -24.04 -8.90
C LEU A 309 2.79 -25.39 -9.63
N GLY A 310 2.30 -26.46 -9.02
CA GLY A 310 2.28 -27.81 -9.62
C GLY A 310 1.46 -27.95 -10.91
N ARG A 311 0.68 -26.94 -11.32
CA ARG A 311 0.01 -26.91 -12.64
C ARG A 311 0.84 -26.22 -13.71
N SER A 312 1.85 -25.46 -13.32
CA SER A 312 2.66 -24.62 -14.21
C SER A 312 4.10 -25.09 -14.32
N VAL A 313 4.57 -25.88 -13.36
CA VAL A 313 5.92 -26.45 -13.32
C VAL A 313 5.79 -27.97 -13.16
N GLY A 314 6.42 -28.72 -14.07
CA GLY A 314 6.33 -30.18 -14.09
C GLY A 314 7.22 -30.89 -13.07
N ASP A 315 8.32 -30.27 -12.65
CA ASP A 315 9.23 -30.79 -11.64
C ASP A 315 9.37 -29.76 -10.50
N LEU A 316 8.97 -30.17 -9.30
CA LEU A 316 9.02 -29.34 -8.09
C LEU A 316 10.24 -29.65 -7.22
N SER A 317 11.13 -30.54 -7.67
CA SER A 317 12.34 -30.91 -6.95
C SER A 317 13.23 -29.68 -6.71
N GLY A 318 13.62 -29.46 -5.46
CA GLY A 318 14.42 -28.29 -5.07
C GLY A 318 13.63 -26.98 -4.98
N ILE A 319 12.29 -27.00 -5.10
CA ILE A 319 11.46 -25.80 -4.94
C ILE A 319 10.82 -25.78 -3.54
N VAL A 320 10.97 -24.67 -2.83
CA VAL A 320 10.36 -24.42 -1.52
C VAL A 320 9.36 -23.28 -1.65
N GLU A 321 8.09 -23.55 -1.35
CA GLU A 321 7.04 -22.53 -1.32
C GLU A 321 6.91 -21.93 0.09
N CYS A 322 7.12 -20.61 0.21
CA CYS A 322 6.86 -19.87 1.43
C CYS A 322 5.43 -19.33 1.43
N PRO A 323 4.65 -19.54 2.51
CA PRO A 323 3.27 -19.06 2.58
C PRO A 323 3.19 -17.54 2.47
N ALA A 324 2.02 -17.03 2.10
CA ALA A 324 1.80 -15.60 1.85
C ALA A 324 2.13 -14.71 3.06
N GLY A 325 1.94 -15.22 4.29
CA GLY A 325 2.27 -14.54 5.54
C GLY A 325 3.71 -14.72 6.02
N ALA A 326 4.59 -15.37 5.24
CA ALA A 326 5.98 -15.55 5.61
C ALA A 326 6.72 -14.19 5.67
N SER A 327 7.56 -14.04 6.70
CA SER A 327 8.40 -12.87 6.90
C SER A 327 9.30 -12.65 5.68
N LEU A 328 9.21 -11.45 5.09
CA LEU A 328 10.06 -11.07 3.97
C LEU A 328 11.54 -11.17 4.34
N VAL A 329 11.89 -10.72 5.54
CA VAL A 329 13.28 -10.70 6.03
C VAL A 329 13.83 -12.12 6.17
N GLU A 330 13.08 -13.00 6.83
CA GLU A 330 13.52 -14.38 7.06
C GLU A 330 13.64 -15.16 5.75
N THR A 331 12.67 -15.01 4.84
CA THR A 331 12.73 -15.66 3.53
C THR A 331 13.87 -15.11 2.67
N ALA A 332 14.09 -13.79 2.66
CA ALA A 332 15.15 -13.19 1.87
C ALA A 332 16.53 -13.66 2.34
N ARG A 333 16.77 -13.75 3.66
CA ARG A 333 18.05 -14.21 4.24
C ARG A 333 18.46 -15.63 3.84
N GLN A 334 17.50 -16.47 3.46
CA GLN A 334 17.77 -17.83 2.96
C GLN A 334 18.32 -17.82 1.53
N CYS A 335 18.19 -16.70 0.82
CA CYS A 335 18.55 -16.58 -0.58
C CYS A 335 19.93 -15.94 -0.77
N ASP A 336 20.64 -16.40 -1.78
CA ASP A 336 21.83 -15.72 -2.29
C ASP A 336 21.40 -14.45 -3.05
N TRP A 337 20.35 -14.52 -3.87
CA TRP A 337 19.77 -13.36 -4.54
C TRP A 337 18.30 -13.59 -4.88
N VAL A 338 17.59 -12.51 -5.24
CA VAL A 338 16.12 -12.55 -5.43
C VAL A 338 15.71 -12.03 -6.80
N VAL A 339 14.80 -12.75 -7.45
CA VAL A 339 14.05 -12.32 -8.62
C VAL A 339 12.71 -11.74 -8.18
N ALA A 340 12.34 -10.58 -8.73
CA ALA A 340 11.00 -10.03 -8.59
C ALA A 340 10.54 -9.36 -9.88
N ASP A 341 9.26 -9.01 -9.93
CA ASP A 341 8.70 -8.22 -11.03
C ASP A 341 9.26 -6.80 -11.02
N GLU A 342 9.49 -6.22 -12.20
CA GLU A 342 10.02 -4.85 -12.34
C GLU A 342 9.17 -3.77 -11.64
N ASN A 343 7.88 -4.03 -11.41
CA ASN A 343 6.97 -3.14 -10.70
C ASN A 343 6.71 -3.57 -9.26
N SER A 344 7.63 -4.31 -8.65
CA SER A 344 7.53 -4.76 -7.27
C SER A 344 8.30 -3.84 -6.31
N ASN A 345 7.62 -3.30 -5.30
CA ASN A 345 8.28 -2.53 -4.24
C ASN A 345 9.19 -3.42 -3.36
N VAL A 346 9.15 -4.74 -3.55
CA VAL A 346 9.93 -5.70 -2.75
C VAL A 346 11.44 -5.59 -2.97
N HIS A 347 11.87 -5.00 -4.08
CA HIS A 347 13.28 -4.77 -4.37
C HIS A 347 13.98 -4.00 -3.24
N LEU A 348 13.40 -2.89 -2.78
CA LEU A 348 14.04 -2.05 -1.76
C LEU A 348 14.29 -2.76 -0.42
N PRO A 349 13.30 -3.39 0.25
CA PRO A 349 13.55 -4.08 1.51
C PRO A 349 14.51 -5.27 1.35
N VAL A 350 14.56 -5.94 0.19
CA VAL A 350 15.54 -7.02 -0.05
C VAL A 350 16.96 -6.45 -0.24
N LEU A 351 17.10 -5.39 -1.01
CA LEU A 351 18.38 -4.68 -1.20
C LEU A 351 18.90 -4.09 0.11
N LYS A 352 18.01 -3.57 0.97
CA LYS A 352 18.34 -3.09 2.32
C LYS A 352 19.02 -4.17 3.17
N LEU A 353 18.62 -5.43 3.01
CA LEU A 353 19.21 -6.58 3.71
C LEU A 353 20.57 -7.01 3.14
N GLY A 354 21.11 -6.28 2.16
CA GLY A 354 22.36 -6.60 1.51
C GLY A 354 22.27 -7.75 0.51
N ILE A 355 21.05 -8.05 0.03
CA ILE A 355 20.76 -9.15 -0.90
C ILE A 355 20.43 -8.56 -2.27
N PRO A 356 21.20 -8.88 -3.32
CA PRO A 356 20.96 -8.28 -4.61
C PRO A 356 19.72 -8.86 -5.29
N THR A 357 19.15 -8.09 -6.22
CA THR A 357 17.89 -8.45 -6.88
C THR A 357 17.94 -8.29 -8.39
N ILE A 358 17.15 -9.09 -9.10
CA ILE A 358 16.94 -8.99 -10.55
C ILE A 358 15.46 -8.70 -10.82
N ALA A 359 15.20 -7.69 -11.63
CA ALA A 359 13.87 -7.40 -12.15
C ALA A 359 13.58 -8.22 -13.41
N VAL A 360 12.43 -8.91 -13.46
CA VAL A 360 11.95 -9.62 -14.65
C VAL A 360 10.72 -8.93 -15.20
N ARG A 361 10.72 -8.67 -16.51
CA ARG A 361 9.58 -8.11 -17.23
C ARG A 361 8.42 -9.08 -17.25
N ASN A 362 7.20 -8.56 -17.11
CA ASN A 362 5.95 -9.30 -17.24
C ASN A 362 5.80 -10.51 -16.29
N LEU A 363 6.52 -10.53 -15.16
CA LEU A 363 6.27 -11.52 -14.11
C LEU A 363 4.92 -11.23 -13.44
N GLY A 364 4.60 -9.95 -13.29
CA GLY A 364 3.30 -9.46 -12.91
C GLY A 364 2.40 -9.19 -14.11
N LEU A 365 1.09 -9.23 -13.90
CA LEU A 365 0.08 -8.88 -14.90
C LEU A 365 -0.17 -7.37 -14.94
N TYR A 366 0.89 -6.59 -15.04
CA TYR A 366 0.83 -5.12 -15.14
C TYR A 366 0.87 -4.69 -16.63
N PRO A 367 0.14 -3.65 -17.03
CA PRO A 367 0.25 -3.12 -18.39
C PRO A 367 1.67 -2.61 -18.69
N GLU A 368 2.17 -2.80 -19.90
CA GLU A 368 3.50 -2.32 -20.31
C GLU A 368 3.67 -0.80 -20.16
N SER A 369 2.58 -0.04 -20.33
CA SER A 369 2.51 1.41 -20.04
C SER A 369 2.79 1.79 -18.57
N ARG A 370 3.12 0.82 -17.72
CA ARG A 370 3.39 0.94 -16.29
C ARG A 370 4.70 0.25 -15.91
N SER A 371 5.65 0.13 -16.84
CA SER A 371 7.02 -0.32 -16.53
C SER A 371 7.74 0.66 -15.60
N ASP A 372 8.66 0.13 -14.80
CA ASP A 372 9.43 0.86 -13.79
C ASP A 372 8.58 1.82 -12.94
N LEU A 373 7.46 1.31 -12.40
CA LEU A 373 6.45 2.11 -11.71
C LEU A 373 7.00 2.99 -10.58
N TYR A 374 8.13 2.61 -9.98
CA TYR A 374 8.78 3.33 -8.89
C TYR A 374 10.06 4.08 -9.31
N GLY A 375 10.48 3.96 -10.58
CA GLY A 375 11.71 4.59 -11.09
C GLY A 375 13.00 3.92 -10.59
N PHE A 376 12.94 2.68 -10.10
CA PHE A 376 14.11 1.99 -9.54
C PHE A 376 15.12 1.61 -10.61
N ILE A 377 14.65 1.24 -11.80
CA ILE A 377 15.51 0.89 -12.93
C ILE A 377 16.13 2.16 -13.51
N ALA A 378 15.30 3.19 -13.77
CA ALA A 378 15.77 4.46 -14.29
C ALA A 378 16.80 5.15 -13.39
N ALA A 379 16.70 4.95 -12.06
CA ALA A 379 17.66 5.49 -11.09
C ALA A 379 18.87 4.59 -10.82
N GLY A 380 18.99 3.43 -11.47
CA GLY A 380 20.11 2.51 -11.27
C GLY A 380 20.17 1.91 -9.86
N ILE A 381 19.01 1.71 -9.23
CA ILE A 381 18.86 1.00 -7.95
C ILE A 381 18.69 -0.50 -8.18
N VAL A 382 17.92 -0.84 -9.21
CA VAL A 382 17.66 -2.22 -9.66
C VAL A 382 18.21 -2.37 -11.07
N PHE A 383 18.83 -3.51 -11.36
CA PHE A 383 19.37 -3.82 -12.68
C PHE A 383 18.26 -3.71 -13.76
N PRO A 384 18.56 -3.26 -14.99
CA PRO A 384 17.57 -3.21 -16.07
C PRO A 384 16.74 -4.48 -16.19
N ALA A 385 15.41 -4.33 -16.27
CA ALA A 385 14.52 -5.48 -16.28
C ALA A 385 14.77 -6.37 -17.50
N VAL A 386 14.97 -7.66 -17.24
CA VAL A 386 15.31 -8.67 -18.25
C VAL A 386 14.10 -9.49 -18.65
N GLU A 387 14.16 -10.08 -19.85
CA GLU A 387 13.15 -11.05 -20.24
C GLU A 387 13.43 -12.43 -19.65
N ARG A 388 14.64 -12.95 -19.86
CA ARG A 388 15.09 -14.18 -19.20
C ARG A 388 16.25 -13.84 -18.30
N ILE A 389 16.27 -14.40 -17.10
CA ILE A 389 17.38 -14.16 -16.16
C ILE A 389 18.67 -14.82 -16.64
N ARG A 390 18.57 -15.86 -17.48
CA ARG A 390 19.73 -16.52 -18.12
C ARG A 390 20.45 -15.65 -19.15
N ASP A 391 19.86 -14.53 -19.57
CA ASP A 391 20.43 -13.68 -20.62
C ASP A 391 21.46 -12.68 -20.05
N VAL A 392 21.65 -12.64 -18.72
CA VAL A 392 22.61 -11.74 -18.06
C VAL A 392 23.68 -12.56 -17.36
N GLN A 393 24.94 -12.19 -17.58
CA GLN A 393 26.07 -12.84 -16.94
C GLN A 393 26.20 -12.39 -15.46
N PRO A 394 26.59 -13.29 -14.54
CA PRO A 394 26.74 -12.97 -13.12
C PRO A 394 27.71 -11.81 -12.81
N ASP A 395 28.80 -11.69 -13.56
CA ASP A 395 29.80 -10.63 -13.40
C ASP A 395 29.23 -9.26 -13.78
N VAL A 396 28.40 -9.18 -14.83
CA VAL A 396 27.68 -7.96 -15.21
C VAL A 396 26.70 -7.53 -14.11
N LEU A 397 26.00 -8.49 -13.50
CA LEU A 397 25.10 -8.23 -12.37
C LEU A 397 25.90 -7.73 -11.15
N ALA A 398 27.00 -8.40 -10.81
CA ALA A 398 27.86 -7.99 -9.69
C ALA A 398 28.43 -6.58 -9.90
N ALA A 399 28.88 -6.27 -11.12
CA ALA A 399 29.42 -4.96 -11.48
C ALA A 399 28.38 -3.83 -11.36
N PHE A 400 27.10 -4.06 -11.68
CA PHE A 400 26.05 -3.05 -11.52
C PHE A 400 25.89 -2.60 -10.05
N PHE A 401 26.00 -3.54 -9.13
CA PHE A 401 25.86 -3.35 -7.69
C PHE A 401 27.18 -2.96 -6.99
N SER A 402 28.21 -2.62 -7.76
CA SER A 402 29.53 -2.22 -7.26
C SER A 402 29.57 -0.76 -6.78
N ASP A 403 30.77 -0.18 -6.74
CA ASP A 403 31.07 1.13 -6.17
C ASP A 403 30.06 2.20 -6.62
N CYS A 404 29.65 3.02 -5.67
CA CYS A 404 28.57 4.02 -5.77
C CYS A 404 27.13 3.49 -5.61
N TRP A 405 26.85 2.18 -5.67
CA TRP A 405 25.47 1.70 -5.44
C TRP A 405 24.93 2.11 -4.05
N THR A 406 25.75 1.97 -3.00
CA THR A 406 25.40 2.40 -1.63
C THR A 406 24.98 3.88 -1.59
N ALA A 407 25.67 4.76 -2.32
CA ALA A 407 25.34 6.18 -2.37
C ALA A 407 23.98 6.40 -3.08
N ARG A 408 23.71 5.68 -4.18
CA ARG A 408 22.41 5.71 -4.86
C ARG A 408 21.30 5.22 -3.94
N PHE A 409 21.52 4.11 -3.23
CA PHE A 409 20.52 3.49 -2.36
C PHE A 409 20.16 4.34 -1.13
N ARG A 410 21.11 5.09 -0.55
CA ARG A 410 20.84 6.03 0.55
C ARG A 410 19.81 7.10 0.20
N ARG A 411 19.67 7.47 -1.08
CA ARG A 411 18.61 8.40 -1.52
C ARG A 411 17.22 7.76 -1.46
N TYR A 412 17.13 6.44 -1.61
CA TYR A 412 15.88 5.68 -1.53
C TYR A 412 15.52 5.24 -0.11
N ASP A 413 16.53 5.05 0.74
CA ASP A 413 16.36 4.63 2.12
C ASP A 413 17.26 5.44 3.06
N ALA A 414 16.68 6.46 3.67
CA ALA A 414 17.35 7.33 4.62
C ALA A 414 17.78 6.62 5.91
N SER A 415 17.33 5.38 6.18
CA SER A 415 17.77 4.58 7.33
C SER A 415 18.81 3.51 6.96
N TYR A 416 19.27 3.46 5.70
CA TYR A 416 20.23 2.45 5.27
C TYR A 416 21.57 2.60 6.02
N LEU A 417 21.96 1.55 6.76
CA LEU A 417 23.16 1.49 7.61
C LEU A 417 23.14 2.51 8.77
N ARG A 418 21.96 2.99 9.18
CA ARG A 418 21.78 3.83 10.37
C ARG A 418 21.08 3.04 11.48
N PRO A 419 21.45 3.25 12.75
CA PRO A 419 20.71 2.69 13.87
C PRO A 419 19.26 3.18 13.91
N ALA A 420 18.32 2.31 14.31
CA ALA A 420 16.89 2.63 14.33
C ALA A 420 16.50 3.61 15.46
N GLU A 421 17.22 3.59 16.58
CA GLU A 421 16.94 4.41 17.77
C GLU A 421 16.93 5.93 17.49
N PRO A 422 17.99 6.54 16.90
CA PRO A 422 17.99 7.98 16.62
C PRO A 422 16.87 8.38 15.65
N ILE A 423 16.56 7.54 14.67
CA ILE A 423 15.48 7.77 13.71
C ILE A 423 14.12 7.76 14.43
N GLY A 424 13.90 6.78 15.31
CA GLY A 424 12.69 6.70 16.12
C GLY A 424 12.56 7.90 17.07
N ALA A 425 13.66 8.41 17.62
CA ALA A 425 13.67 9.61 18.46
C ALA A 425 13.31 10.88 17.66
N GLU A 426 13.83 11.04 16.45
CA GLU A 426 13.48 12.15 15.54
C GLU A 426 11.99 12.12 15.17
N VAL A 427 11.48 10.95 14.78
CA VAL A 427 10.06 10.77 14.43
C VAL A 427 9.16 11.07 15.63
N ARG A 428 9.49 10.52 16.80
CA ARG A 428 8.77 10.75 18.05
C ARG A 428 8.71 12.23 18.38
N ARG A 429 9.84 12.94 18.29
CA ARG A 429 9.93 14.39 18.53
C ARG A 429 9.05 15.17 17.54
N ALA A 430 9.09 14.83 16.26
CA ALA A 430 8.27 15.49 15.24
C ALA A 430 6.76 15.32 15.51
N VAL A 431 6.34 14.12 15.93
CA VAL A 431 4.94 13.86 16.31
C VAL A 431 4.58 14.60 17.60
N TRP A 432 5.45 14.66 18.60
CA TRP A 432 5.17 15.41 19.83
C TRP A 432 5.08 16.91 19.62
N ASN A 433 5.97 17.49 18.82
CA ASN A 433 5.91 18.89 18.44
C ASN A 433 4.56 19.22 17.79
N LEU A 434 4.03 18.32 16.96
CA LEU A 434 2.71 18.49 16.34
C LEU A 434 1.57 18.49 17.36
N LEU A 435 1.69 17.70 18.43
CA LEU A 435 0.69 17.55 19.48
C LEU A 435 0.74 18.69 20.51
N GLU A 436 1.89 19.33 20.68
CA GLU A 436 2.11 20.45 21.62
C GLU A 436 1.87 21.81 20.96
N HIS A 437 2.14 21.92 19.66
CA HIS A 437 1.97 23.13 18.87
C HIS A 437 1.01 22.87 17.70
N PRO A 438 -0.30 22.70 17.98
CA PRO A 438 -1.28 22.49 16.92
C PRO A 438 -1.21 23.66 15.95
N VAL A 439 -0.97 23.35 14.67
CA VAL A 439 -0.82 24.34 13.60
C VAL A 439 -2.05 25.25 13.62
N SER A 440 -1.82 26.55 13.82
CA SER A 440 -2.90 27.54 13.81
C SER A 440 -3.66 27.42 12.50
N THR A 441 -4.98 27.24 12.60
CA THR A 441 -5.89 26.98 11.47
C THR A 441 -5.88 28.07 10.40
N ALA A 442 -5.26 29.22 10.67
CA ALA A 442 -5.14 30.36 9.75
C ALA A 442 -4.31 30.08 8.48
N CYS A 443 -3.49 29.01 8.42
CA CYS A 443 -2.63 28.71 7.26
C CYS A 443 -3.17 27.59 6.33
N LEU A 444 -4.41 27.11 6.52
CA LEU A 444 -4.94 25.94 5.79
C LEU A 444 -6.08 26.25 4.79
N THR A 445 -6.33 27.53 4.51
CA THR A 445 -7.22 28.00 3.43
C THR A 445 -6.44 28.29 2.17
#